data_AF-D9PK17-F1
#
_entry.id   AF-D9PK17-F1
#
_cell.length_a   1.000
_cell.length_b   1.000
_cell.length_c   1.000
_cell.angle_alpha   90.00
_cell.angle_beta   90.00
_cell.angle_gamma   90.00
#
_symmetry.space_group_name_H-M   'P 1'
#
loop_
_entity.id
_entity.type
_entity.pdbx_description
1 polymer ?
#
loop_
_entity_poly.entity_id
_entity_poly.type
_entity_poly.pdbx_seq_one_letter_code
_entity_poly.pdbx_strand_id
1 'polypeptide(L)' 'MTGTVAGQEPAGGAPVQSSPAREVPMGVRVGQKAPDFTAPAYHKGGFTQVTLSSFAGKWVLLCFYPGDFTFV' A
#
# COMPACT_ATOMS: atom_id res chain seq x y z
N MET A 1 -24.19 -41.09 35.18
CA MET A 1 -22.93 -40.43 35.58
C MET A 1 -21.88 -40.91 34.59
N THR A 2 -21.24 -40.13 33.74
CA THR A 2 -20.91 -38.70 33.69
C THR A 2 -20.57 -38.38 32.24
N GLY A 3 -21.14 -37.33 31.66
CA GLY A 3 -20.67 -36.76 30.40
C GLY A 3 -19.76 -35.58 30.70
N THR A 4 -18.50 -35.64 30.28
CA THR A 4 -17.58 -34.49 30.31
C THR A 4 -17.44 -33.92 28.91
N VAL A 5 -17.98 -32.71 28.73
CA VAL A 5 -17.74 -31.83 27.57
C VAL A 5 -16.27 -31.39 27.62
N ALA A 6 -15.47 -31.82 26.63
CA ALA A 6 -14.15 -31.27 26.40
C ALA A 6 -14.27 -30.12 25.39
N GLY A 7 -14.48 -28.91 25.91
CA GLY A 7 -14.17 -27.68 25.17
C GLY A 7 -12.65 -27.49 25.18
N GLN A 8 -12.04 -27.45 24.01
CA GLN A 8 -10.64 -27.05 23.84
C GLN A 8 -10.63 -25.74 23.07
N GLU A 9 -10.65 -24.64 23.83
CA GLU A 9 -10.42 -23.29 23.33
C GLU A 9 -8.91 -23.09 23.18
N PRO A 10 -8.39 -22.80 21.97
CA PRO A 10 -6.96 -22.65 21.78
C PRO A 10 -6.48 -21.33 22.40
N ALA A 11 -5.38 -21.47 23.13
CA ALA A 11 -4.56 -20.45 23.76
C ALA A 11 -4.53 -19.11 23.00
N GLY A 12 -4.77 -18.03 23.76
CA GLY A 12 -4.69 -16.66 23.32
C GLY A 12 -3.34 -16.34 22.67
N GLY A 13 -3.36 -16.18 21.35
CA GLY A 13 -2.34 -15.42 20.64
C GLY A 13 -2.47 -13.94 21.01
N ALA A 14 -1.34 -13.33 21.36
CA ALA A 14 -1.23 -11.92 21.69
C ALA A 14 -1.95 -11.03 20.65
N PRO A 15 -2.55 -9.88 21.06
CA PRO A 15 -3.12 -8.96 20.11
C PRO A 15 -1.99 -8.46 19.20
N VAL A 16 -2.11 -8.73 17.90
CA VAL A 16 -1.31 -8.06 16.87
C VAL A 16 -1.64 -6.57 17.01
N GLN A 17 -0.73 -5.85 17.67
CA GLN A 17 -0.81 -4.40 17.77
C GLN A 17 -0.69 -3.87 16.35
N SER A 18 -1.84 -3.55 15.74
CA SER A 18 -1.91 -2.70 14.55
C SER A 18 -1.43 -1.31 14.99
N SER A 19 -0.12 -1.13 15.01
CA SER A 19 0.45 0.20 15.07
C SER A 19 -0.11 0.94 13.85
N PRO A 20 -0.80 2.09 14.03
CA PRO A 20 -1.19 2.89 12.88
C PRO A 20 0.12 3.26 12.20
N ALA A 21 0.31 2.77 10.97
CA ALA A 21 1.44 3.15 10.15
C ALA A 21 1.54 4.66 10.23
N ARG A 22 2.60 5.16 10.85
CA ARG A 22 2.87 6.59 10.99
C ARG A 22 2.72 7.17 9.60
N GLU A 23 1.70 7.99 9.39
CA GLU A 23 1.49 8.65 8.12
C GLU A 23 2.74 9.50 7.90
N VAL A 24 3.63 9.00 7.05
CA VAL A 24 4.86 9.70 6.72
C VAL A 24 4.40 10.89 5.91
N PRO A 25 4.55 12.14 6.39
CA PRO A 25 4.17 13.29 5.59
C PRO A 25 5.00 13.23 4.31
N MET A 26 4.32 12.98 3.19
CA MET A 26 4.92 12.90 1.85
C MET A 26 5.26 14.33 1.39
N GLY A 27 6.26 14.92 2.02
CA GLY A 27 6.74 16.25 1.67
C GLY A 27 7.49 16.20 0.35
N VAL A 28 6.87 16.66 -0.73
CA VAL A 28 7.55 16.86 -2.01
C VAL A 28 8.26 18.21 -1.96
N ARG A 29 9.58 18.21 -2.15
CA ARG A 29 10.41 19.43 -2.19
C ARG A 29 11.28 19.42 -3.44
N VAL A 30 11.34 20.55 -4.13
CA VAL A 30 12.19 20.71 -5.33
C VAL A 30 13.65 20.52 -4.94
N GLY A 31 14.41 19.82 -5.79
CA GLY A 31 15.83 19.52 -5.58
C GLY A 31 16.12 18.40 -4.57
N GLN A 32 15.10 17.87 -3.90
CA GLN A 32 15.22 16.66 -3.08
C GLN A 32 14.84 15.42 -3.89
N LYS A 33 15.32 14.25 -3.45
CA LYS A 33 14.90 12.98 -4.05
C LYS A 33 13.39 12.84 -3.91
N ALA A 34 12.71 12.55 -5.02
CA ALA A 34 11.28 12.27 -4.99
C ALA A 34 10.99 11.07 -4.07
N PRO A 35 9.93 11.13 -3.25
CA PRO A 35 9.52 10.00 -2.41
C PRO A 35 9.26 8.76 -3.28
N ASP A 36 9.86 7.63 -2.91
CA ASP A 36 9.61 6.38 -3.62
C ASP A 36 8.22 5.87 -3.28
N PHE A 37 7.56 5.26 -4.25
CA PHE A 37 6.26 4.64 -4.06
C PHE A 37 6.16 3.41 -4.93
N THR A 38 5.29 2.49 -4.51
CA THR A 38 4.91 1.34 -5.32
C THR A 38 3.39 1.27 -5.39
N ALA A 39 2.85 1.18 -6.60
CA ALA A 39 1.42 1.16 -6.83
C ALA A 39 1.05 0.16 -7.95
N PRO A 40 -0.16 -0.43 -7.91
CA PRO A 40 -0.69 -1.15 -9.05
C PRO A 40 -0.96 -0.17 -10.20
N ALA A 41 -0.70 -0.61 -11.43
CA ALA A 41 -0.96 0.14 -12.64
C ALA A 41 -1.50 -0.79 -13.74
N TYR A 42 -2.21 -0.20 -14.70
CA TYR A 42 -2.62 -0.90 -15.91
C TYR A 42 -1.74 -0.42 -17.07
N HIS A 43 -0.98 -1.34 -17.69
CA HIS A 43 -0.03 -1.01 -18.75
C HIS A 43 -0.03 -2.10 -19.82
N LYS A 44 -0.07 -1.70 -21.10
CA LYS A 44 -0.09 -2.61 -22.27
C LYS A 44 -1.15 -3.72 -22.19
N GLY A 45 -2.34 -3.39 -21.68
CA GLY A 45 -3.46 -4.33 -21.61
C GLY A 45 -3.44 -5.28 -20.41
N GLY A 46 -2.59 -5.05 -19.41
CA GLY A 46 -2.52 -5.89 -18.21
C GLY A 46 -2.25 -5.10 -16.93
N PHE A 47 -2.54 -5.73 -15.79
CA PHE A 47 -2.19 -5.22 -14.48
C PHE A 47 -0.72 -5.53 -14.15
N THR A 48 -0.01 -4.53 -13.64
CA THR A 48 1.39 -4.65 -13.23
C THR A 48 1.62 -3.83 -11.97
N GLN A 49 2.69 -4.15 -11.25
CA GLN A 49 3.18 -3.30 -10.16
C GLN A 49 4.22 -2.33 -10.72
N VAL A 50 4.15 -1.06 -10.32
CA VAL A 50 5.08 -0.02 -10.75
C VAL A 50 5.71 0.63 -9.52
N THR A 51 7.03 0.75 -9.54
CA THR A 51 7.83 1.40 -8.49
C THR A 51 8.61 2.56 -9.10
N LEU A 52 8.60 3.73 -8.46
CA LEU A 52 9.26 4.93 -8.99
C LEU A 52 10.77 4.73 -9.17
N SER A 53 11.43 4.04 -8.24
CA SER A 53 12.86 3.73 -8.34
C SER A 53 13.27 2.90 -9.55
N SER A 54 12.35 2.13 -10.17
CA SER A 54 12.63 1.37 -11.40
C SER A 54 12.91 2.26 -12.63
N PHE A 55 12.55 3.54 -12.56
CA PHE A 55 12.79 4.52 -13.64
C PHE A 55 14.03 5.40 -13.41
N ALA A 56 14.87 5.06 -12.43
CA ALA A 56 16.11 5.79 -12.18
C ALA A 56 16.98 5.91 -13.45
N GLY A 57 17.55 7.09 -13.67
CA GLY A 57 18.32 7.40 -14.88
C GLY A 57 17.48 7.80 -16.10
N LYS A 58 16.15 7.82 -15.99
CA LYS A 58 15.23 8.35 -17.00
C LYS A 58 14.49 9.58 -16.46
N TRP A 59 14.13 10.49 -17.36
CA TRP A 59 13.20 11.56 -17.02
C TRP A 59 11.79 10.99 -16.86
N VAL A 60 11.12 11.34 -15.77
CA VAL A 60 9.77 10.87 -15.42
C VAL A 60 8.88 12.07 -15.17
N LEU A 61 7.72 12.10 -15.82
CA LEU A 61 6.64 13.03 -15.54
C LEU A 61 5.52 12.27 -14.81
N LEU A 62 5.20 12.68 -13.58
CA LEU A 62 4.13 12.10 -12.77
C LEU A 62 3.00 13.12 -12.63
N CYS A 63 1.84 12.82 -13.19
CA CYS A 63 0.66 13.68 -13.13
C CYS A 63 -0.41 13.02 -12.25
N PHE A 64 -0.93 13.77 -11.28
CA PHE A 64 -2.12 13.38 -10.53
C PHE A 64 -3.35 14.02 -11.18
N TYR A 65 -4.41 13.24 -11.35
CA TYR A 65 -5.68 13.70 -11.90
C TYR A 65 -6.81 13.32 -10.91
N PRO A 66 -7.88 14.13 -10.82
CA PRO A 66 -8.86 14.00 -9.74
C PRO A 66 -9.76 12.75 -9.85
N GLY A 67 -10.03 12.26 -11.05
CA GLY A 67 -10.87 11.07 -11.25
C GLY A 67 -11.03 10.71 -12.73
N ASP A 68 -11.41 9.46 -12.99
CA ASP A 68 -11.83 8.97 -14.29
C ASP A 68 -13.32 9.25 -14.52
N PHE A 69 -13.74 9.36 -15.79
CA PHE A 69 -15.14 9.59 -16.20
C PHE A 69 -15.85 10.78 -15.52
N THR A 70 -15.12 11.86 -15.28
CA THR A 70 -15.71 13.12 -14.80
C THR A 70 -16.42 13.86 -15.93
N PHE A 71 -17.39 14.71 -15.60
CA PHE A 71 -18.14 15.51 -16.58
C PHE A 71 -17.26 16.62 -17.18
N VAL A 72 -17.44 16.87 -18.49
CA VAL A 72 -16.91 18.04 -19.21
C VAL A 72 -17.94 19.16 -19.28
#